data_AF-A0A137P8F2-F1
#
_entry.id   AF-A0A137P8F2-F1
#
_cell.length_a   1.000
_cell.length_b   1.000
_cell.length_c   1.000
_cell.angle_alpha   90.00
_cell.angle_beta   90.00
_cell.angle_gamma   90.00
#
_symmetry.space_group_name_H-M   'P 1'
#
loop_
_entity.id
_entity.type
_entity.pdbx_description
1 polymer ?
#
loop_
_entity_poly.entity_id
_entity_poly.type
_entity_poly.pdbx_seq_one_letter_code
_entity_poly.pdbx_strand_id
1 'polypeptide(L)'
;MWKISSSKTVHLRRHFYQFVEFAMKNFYVINWTNIRAQTLLEVADTTFGPYKDYTLCNLIRVHCCKAVEDMRKPFGIKDLEIIWENTFMIDPTSLPRTLPSPPIHPALEIKYEDEINRVTDSVSKKLYFGKDPNLELHPNSRPLKFDKTNTILLEARHSSGNPQPDNLIMVSKIRSLKNIENDTTLLILKDYLDTMATQYRSEFDKCEVKGIEFNFSVQDYMKNNPFKESHSLSSSDTKF
;
A
#
# COMPACT_ATOMS: atom_id res chain seq x y z
N MET A 1 15.02 -3.78 16.89
CA MET A 1 15.31 -4.97 16.06
C MET A 1 14.35 -6.05 16.50
N TRP A 2 13.53 -6.59 15.59
CA TRP A 2 12.48 -7.56 15.93
C TRP A 2 12.74 -8.88 15.19
N LYS A 3 12.67 -10.00 15.91
CA LYS A 3 12.87 -11.35 15.37
C LYS A 3 11.51 -11.97 15.03
N ILE A 4 11.36 -12.44 13.80
CA ILE A 4 10.12 -13.06 13.29
C ILE A 4 10.16 -14.58 13.44
N SER A 5 11.35 -15.16 13.38
CA SER A 5 11.66 -16.57 13.66
C SER A 5 13.15 -16.70 13.99
N SER A 6 13.63 -17.92 14.30
CA SER A 6 15.03 -18.17 14.71
C SER A 6 16.11 -17.71 13.72
N SER A 7 15.75 -17.34 12.48
CA SER A 7 16.71 -16.93 11.43
C SER A 7 16.39 -15.64 10.66
N LYS A 8 15.24 -14.97 10.87
CA LYS A 8 14.86 -13.77 10.12
C LYS A 8 14.62 -12.55 11.01
N THR A 9 15.45 -11.53 10.80
CA THR A 9 15.34 -10.22 11.45
C THR A 9 14.69 -9.22 10.49
N VAL A 10 13.67 -8.49 10.96
CA VAL A 10 13.13 -7.35 10.23
C VAL A 10 13.76 -6.06 10.72
N HIS A 11 14.25 -5.30 9.76
CA HIS A 11 14.82 -3.98 9.96
C HIS A 11 13.86 -2.94 9.39
N LEU A 12 13.33 -2.10 10.26
CA LEU A 12 12.48 -0.99 9.87
C LEU A 12 13.35 0.19 9.46
N ARG A 13 12.92 0.90 8.42
CA ARG A 13 13.54 2.15 7.97
C ARG A 13 13.41 3.21 9.07
N ARG A 14 14.34 4.16 9.16
CA ARG A 14 14.23 5.25 10.13
C ARG A 14 12.96 6.06 9.83
N HIS A 15 12.34 6.62 10.88
CA HIS A 15 11.03 7.28 10.82
C HIS A 15 9.83 6.40 10.44
N PHE A 16 9.96 5.08 10.36
CA PHE A 16 8.89 4.17 9.93
C PHE A 16 7.59 4.33 10.73
N TYR A 17 7.63 4.25 12.07
CA TYR A 17 6.41 4.34 12.87
C TYR A 17 5.75 5.71 12.79
N GLN A 18 6.55 6.79 12.79
CA GLN A 18 6.06 8.15 12.60
C GLN A 18 5.34 8.30 11.25
N PHE A 19 5.89 7.70 10.19
CA PHE A 19 5.28 7.68 8.87
C PHE A 19 3.99 6.87 8.83
N VAL A 20 3.97 5.66 9.41
CA VAL A 20 2.78 4.79 9.44
C VAL A 20 1.65 5.45 10.22
N GLU A 21 1.94 6.03 11.38
CA GLU A 21 0.92 6.72 12.18
C GLU A 21 0.31 7.90 11.42
N PHE A 22 1.15 8.70 10.76
CA PHE A 22 0.69 9.77 9.86
C PHE A 22 -0.18 9.22 8.73
N ALA A 23 0.27 8.16 8.05
CA ALA A 23 -0.45 7.58 6.91
C ALA A 23 -1.84 7.06 7.35
N MET A 24 -1.91 6.34 8.46
CA MET A 24 -3.17 5.79 9.01
C MET A 24 -4.16 6.88 9.44
N LYS A 25 -3.67 8.07 9.85
CA LYS A 25 -4.52 9.20 10.25
C LYS A 25 -5.12 9.97 9.07
N ASN A 26 -4.49 9.91 7.91
CA ASN A 26 -4.81 10.79 6.78
C ASN A 26 -5.25 10.03 5.51
N PHE A 27 -4.98 8.72 5.42
CA PHE A 27 -5.23 7.91 4.24
C PHE A 27 -5.82 6.55 4.61
N TYR A 28 -6.59 5.97 3.70
CA TYR A 28 -6.85 4.53 3.72
C TYR A 28 -5.60 3.79 3.24
N VAL A 29 -4.95 3.04 4.13
CA VAL A 29 -3.67 2.38 3.84
C VAL A 29 -3.88 0.94 3.39
N ILE A 30 -3.50 0.62 2.16
CA ILE A 30 -3.43 -0.76 1.65
C ILE A 30 -1.98 -1.25 1.72
N ASN A 31 -1.75 -2.36 2.40
CA ASN A 31 -0.43 -2.99 2.42
C ASN A 31 -0.31 -3.96 1.25
N TRP A 32 0.54 -3.63 0.27
CA TRP A 32 0.77 -4.48 -0.90
C TRP A 32 2.20 -5.02 -0.93
N THR A 33 2.36 -6.33 -0.77
CA THR A 33 3.65 -7.00 -0.68
C THR A 33 3.85 -8.09 -1.71
N ASN A 34 5.12 -8.34 -2.09
CA ASN A 34 5.52 -9.49 -2.90
C ASN A 34 5.81 -10.75 -2.05
N ILE A 35 5.51 -10.70 -0.75
CA ILE A 35 5.68 -11.80 0.19
C ILE A 35 4.51 -12.79 0.07
N ARG A 36 4.77 -14.07 0.33
CA ARG A 36 3.75 -15.13 0.41
C ARG A 36 2.81 -14.91 1.61
N ALA A 37 1.54 -15.30 1.51
CA ALA A 37 0.56 -15.11 2.59
C ALA A 37 1.05 -15.56 3.97
N GLN A 38 1.59 -16.79 4.06
CA GLN A 38 2.05 -17.37 5.32
C GLN A 38 3.13 -16.51 6.00
N THR A 39 4.06 -15.94 5.24
CA THR A 39 5.11 -15.07 5.77
C THR A 39 4.59 -13.67 6.07
N LEU A 40 3.57 -13.19 5.35
CA LEU A 40 3.00 -11.87 5.63
C LEU A 40 2.39 -11.82 7.03
N LEU A 41 1.73 -12.88 7.50
CA LEU A 41 1.20 -12.93 8.86
C LEU A 41 2.26 -12.66 9.91
N GLU A 42 3.42 -13.30 9.79
CA GLU A 42 4.53 -13.12 10.73
C GLU A 42 5.16 -11.72 10.62
N VAL A 43 5.19 -11.14 9.41
CA VAL A 43 5.78 -9.84 9.12
C VAL A 43 4.86 -8.66 9.46
N ALA A 44 3.55 -8.82 9.31
CA ALA A 44 2.56 -7.78 9.53
C ALA A 44 2.55 -7.36 11.00
N ASP A 45 2.54 -8.32 11.92
CA ASP A 45 2.62 -8.07 13.37
C ASP A 45 3.89 -7.30 13.73
N THR A 46 5.03 -7.67 13.16
CA THR A 46 6.31 -7.01 13.43
C THR A 46 6.38 -5.59 12.84
N THR A 47 5.76 -5.39 11.68
CA THR A 47 5.86 -4.15 10.90
C THR A 47 4.83 -3.13 11.38
N PHE A 48 3.55 -3.50 11.37
CA PHE A 48 2.46 -2.59 11.71
C PHE A 48 2.11 -2.61 13.20
N GLY A 49 2.48 -3.66 13.95
CA GLY A 49 2.21 -3.77 15.38
C GLY A 49 0.73 -3.53 15.68
N PRO A 50 0.37 -2.53 16.52
CA PRO A 50 -1.03 -2.24 16.84
C PRO A 50 -1.84 -1.74 15.65
N TYR A 51 -1.20 -1.28 14.57
CA TYR A 51 -1.87 -0.76 13.37
C TYR A 51 -2.24 -1.84 12.34
N LYS A 52 -1.87 -3.11 12.58
CA LYS A 52 -2.07 -4.18 11.58
C LYS A 52 -3.53 -4.33 11.17
N ASP A 53 -4.43 -4.22 12.14
CA ASP A 53 -5.88 -4.38 11.98
C ASP A 53 -6.57 -3.11 11.44
N TYR A 54 -5.80 -2.07 11.12
CA TYR A 54 -6.28 -0.77 10.64
C TYR A 54 -5.81 -0.45 9.21
N THR A 55 -5.01 -1.33 8.60
CA THR A 55 -4.86 -1.34 7.14
C THR A 55 -6.23 -1.60 6.50
N LEU A 56 -6.58 -0.94 5.40
CA LEU A 56 -7.86 -1.18 4.71
C LEU A 56 -7.95 -2.63 4.21
N CYS A 57 -6.91 -3.11 3.55
CA CYS A 57 -6.75 -4.51 3.17
C CYS A 57 -5.26 -4.84 2.95
N ASN A 58 -4.95 -6.12 2.74
CA ASN A 58 -3.57 -6.60 2.60
C ASN A 58 -3.40 -7.45 1.33
N LEU A 59 -2.78 -6.88 0.32
CA LEU A 59 -2.48 -7.58 -0.93
C LEU A 59 -1.14 -8.30 -0.85
N ILE A 60 -1.15 -9.62 -1.04
CA ILE A 60 0.06 -10.46 -1.11
C ILE A 60 0.53 -10.67 -2.56
N ARG A 61 1.62 -11.45 -2.72
CA ARG A 61 2.25 -11.79 -4.00
C ARG A 61 1.29 -12.23 -5.11
N VAL A 62 0.25 -13.01 -4.80
CA VAL A 62 -0.67 -13.53 -5.82
C VAL A 62 -1.51 -12.42 -6.47
N HIS A 63 -1.66 -11.27 -5.80
CA HIS A 63 -2.28 -10.06 -6.38
C HIS A 63 -1.30 -9.27 -7.26
N CYS A 64 0.01 -9.52 -7.14
CA CYS A 64 1.04 -8.80 -7.91
C CYS A 64 1.28 -9.40 -9.31
N CYS A 65 0.32 -10.12 -9.90
CA CYS A 65 0.51 -10.79 -11.18
C CYS A 65 -0.59 -10.34 -12.14
N LYS A 66 -0.21 -9.90 -13.35
CA LYS A 66 -1.18 -9.88 -14.45
C LYS A 66 -1.45 -11.31 -14.88
N ALA A 67 -2.72 -11.62 -15.14
CA ALA A 67 -3.16 -12.90 -15.69
C ALA A 67 -2.81 -13.02 -17.19
N VAL A 68 -1.57 -12.69 -17.57
CA VAL A 68 -1.09 -12.89 -18.95
C VAL A 68 -0.32 -14.21 -18.99
N GLU A 69 -0.70 -15.06 -19.96
CA GLU A 69 -0.32 -16.47 -20.06
C GLU A 69 1.19 -16.74 -20.19
N ASP A 70 2.03 -15.74 -20.50
CA ASP A 70 3.39 -16.01 -20.98
C ASP A 70 4.53 -15.31 -20.20
N MET A 71 4.30 -14.95 -18.94
CA MET A 71 5.38 -14.42 -18.09
C MET A 71 6.19 -15.55 -17.47
N ARG A 72 7.25 -15.98 -18.17
CA ARG A 72 8.30 -16.93 -17.69
C ARG A 72 8.89 -16.56 -16.33
N LYS A 73 8.74 -15.30 -15.91
CA LYS A 73 8.95 -14.83 -14.53
C LYS A 73 7.85 -13.82 -14.19
N PRO A 74 6.94 -14.10 -13.23
CA PRO A 74 6.04 -13.08 -12.72
C PRO A 74 6.90 -12.02 -12.02
N PHE A 75 7.24 -10.96 -12.73
CA PHE A 75 7.63 -9.73 -12.07
C PHE A 75 6.41 -9.27 -11.29
N GLY A 76 6.57 -9.03 -9.98
CA GLY A 76 5.50 -8.61 -9.10
C GLY A 76 5.00 -7.22 -9.49
N ILE A 77 4.10 -7.16 -10.47
CA ILE A 77 3.46 -5.95 -10.97
C ILE A 77 2.25 -5.69 -10.09
N LYS A 78 2.25 -4.53 -9.44
CA LYS A 78 1.12 -4.06 -8.64
C LYS A 78 0.20 -3.22 -9.52
N ASP A 79 -0.88 -3.82 -10.00
CA ASP A 79 -1.84 -3.15 -10.89
C ASP A 79 -2.96 -2.48 -10.10
N LEU A 80 -2.96 -1.15 -10.02
CA LEU A 80 -3.94 -0.40 -9.24
C LEU A 80 -5.39 -0.64 -9.69
N GLU A 81 -5.63 -1.13 -10.90
CA GLU A 81 -6.97 -1.52 -11.36
C GLU A 81 -7.62 -2.59 -10.46
N ILE A 82 -6.81 -3.47 -9.85
CA ILE A 82 -7.30 -4.44 -8.84
C ILE A 82 -8.00 -3.71 -7.67
N ILE A 83 -7.53 -2.53 -7.29
CA ILE A 83 -8.18 -1.72 -6.25
C ILE A 83 -9.35 -0.91 -6.82
N TRP A 84 -9.19 -0.34 -8.02
CA TRP A 84 -10.18 0.56 -8.62
C TRP A 84 -11.47 -0.12 -9.09
N GLU A 85 -11.38 -1.40 -9.44
CA GLU A 85 -12.54 -2.23 -9.80
C GLU A 85 -13.34 -2.68 -8.57
N ASN A 86 -12.77 -2.53 -7.36
CA ASN A 86 -13.40 -2.96 -6.13
C ASN A 86 -14.06 -1.80 -5.36
N THR A 87 -15.19 -2.09 -4.74
CA THR A 87 -15.87 -1.18 -3.81
C THR A 87 -15.70 -1.70 -2.40
N PHE A 88 -15.20 -0.85 -1.51
CA PHE A 88 -15.00 -1.18 -0.11
C PHE A 88 -16.18 -0.63 0.69
N MET A 89 -16.79 -1.48 1.52
CA MET A 89 -17.86 -1.04 2.40
C MET A 89 -17.24 -0.57 3.72
N ILE A 90 -17.34 0.73 4.01
CA ILE A 90 -16.76 1.33 5.21
C ILE A 90 -17.85 1.99 6.05
N ASP A 91 -17.74 1.90 7.38
CA ASP A 91 -18.53 2.75 8.26
C ASP A 91 -17.72 4.01 8.59
N PRO A 92 -18.12 5.20 8.08
CA PRO A 92 -17.39 6.45 8.26
C PRO A 92 -17.35 6.93 9.72
N THR A 93 -18.19 6.38 10.60
CA THR A 93 -18.22 6.70 12.03
C THR A 93 -17.30 5.82 12.87
N SER A 94 -16.72 4.79 12.26
CA SER A 94 -15.85 3.82 12.91
C SER A 94 -14.41 3.92 12.39
N LEU A 95 -13.45 3.49 13.20
CA LEU A 95 -12.09 3.26 12.71
C LEU A 95 -12.12 2.10 11.71
N PRO A 96 -11.67 2.30 10.45
CA PRO A 96 -11.66 1.24 9.46
C PRO A 96 -10.85 0.05 9.97
N ARG A 97 -11.47 -1.13 9.98
CA ARG A 97 -10.79 -2.39 10.25
C ARG A 97 -10.37 -3.02 8.94
N THR A 98 -9.34 -3.88 9.01
CA THR A 98 -8.89 -4.64 7.85
C THR A 98 -10.01 -5.48 7.25
N LEU A 99 -10.35 -5.15 6.02
CA LEU A 99 -11.32 -5.83 5.20
C LEU A 99 -10.66 -6.97 4.42
N PRO A 100 -11.45 -7.96 3.97
CA PRO A 100 -11.01 -8.93 2.99
C PRO A 100 -10.40 -8.25 1.76
N SER A 101 -9.32 -8.84 1.25
CA SER A 101 -8.68 -8.40 0.02
C SER A 101 -9.60 -8.63 -1.19
N PRO A 102 -9.47 -7.81 -2.25
CA PRO A 102 -10.02 -8.11 -3.56
C PRO A 102 -9.82 -9.57 -3.97
N PRO A 103 -10.78 -10.17 -4.70
CA PRO A 103 -10.67 -11.55 -5.14
C PRO A 103 -9.48 -11.73 -6.08
N ILE A 104 -8.86 -12.90 -6.02
CA ILE A 104 -7.78 -13.28 -6.93
C ILE A 104 -8.38 -13.69 -8.26
N HIS A 105 -7.73 -13.29 -9.36
CA HIS A 105 -8.11 -13.76 -10.69
C HIS A 105 -8.11 -15.31 -10.74
N PRO A 106 -9.16 -15.98 -11.26
CA PRO A 106 -9.28 -17.44 -11.21
C PRO A 106 -8.06 -18.21 -11.75
N ALA A 107 -7.47 -17.74 -12.85
CA ALA A 107 -6.24 -18.33 -13.41
C ALA A 107 -5.05 -18.29 -12.43
N LEU A 108 -4.96 -17.27 -11.57
CA LEU A 108 -3.94 -17.16 -10.53
C LEU A 108 -4.30 -18.00 -9.30
N GLU A 109 -5.58 -18.15 -8.96
CA GLU A 109 -6.03 -19.07 -7.90
C GLU A 109 -5.61 -20.51 -8.24
N ILE A 110 -5.80 -20.96 -9.49
CA ILE A 110 -5.33 -22.27 -9.97
C ILE A 110 -3.80 -22.36 -9.93
N LYS A 111 -3.11 -21.36 -10.50
CA LYS A 111 -1.64 -21.36 -10.57
C LYS A 111 -0.96 -21.38 -9.20
N TYR A 112 -1.58 -20.78 -8.19
CA TYR A 112 -1.03 -20.65 -6.83
C TYR A 112 -1.80 -21.49 -5.80
N GLU A 113 -2.56 -22.49 -6.22
CA GLU A 113 -3.40 -23.34 -5.35
C GLU A 113 -2.60 -23.90 -4.16
N ASP A 114 -1.41 -24.44 -4.39
CA ASP A 114 -0.52 -24.96 -3.35
C ASP A 114 -0.13 -23.91 -2.30
N GLU A 115 0.07 -22.65 -2.70
CA GLU A 115 0.42 -21.57 -1.77
C GLU A 115 -0.80 -21.14 -0.96
N ILE A 116 -1.97 -21.08 -1.59
CA ILE A 116 -3.26 -20.74 -0.96
C ILE A 116 -3.63 -21.81 0.08
N ASN A 117 -3.50 -23.09 -0.28
CA ASN A 117 -3.86 -24.23 0.58
C ASN A 117 -2.95 -24.36 1.81
N ARG A 118 -1.72 -23.83 1.77
CA ARG A 118 -0.81 -23.79 2.94
C ARG A 118 -1.24 -22.82 4.03
N VAL A 119 -2.09 -21.84 3.72
CA VAL A 119 -2.67 -20.97 4.76
C VAL A 119 -3.81 -21.76 5.41
N THR A 120 -3.56 -22.32 6.59
CA THR A 120 -4.56 -23.15 7.30
C THR A 120 -5.50 -22.33 8.18
N ASP A 121 -5.05 -21.16 8.65
CA ASP A 121 -5.83 -20.24 9.47
C ASP A 121 -7.00 -19.63 8.67
N SER A 122 -8.21 -19.78 9.21
CA SER A 122 -9.44 -19.36 8.53
C SER A 122 -9.56 -17.83 8.44
N VAL A 123 -9.11 -17.11 9.46
CA VAL A 123 -9.12 -15.63 9.50
C VAL A 123 -8.20 -15.09 8.40
N SER A 124 -6.99 -15.61 8.32
CA SER A 124 -6.00 -15.23 7.31
C SER A 124 -6.46 -15.58 5.89
N LYS A 125 -7.05 -16.76 5.69
CA LYS A 125 -7.65 -17.13 4.41
C LYS A 125 -8.70 -16.11 3.96
N LYS A 126 -9.59 -15.72 4.88
CA LYS A 126 -10.62 -14.72 4.63
C LYS A 126 -10.02 -13.35 4.29
N LEU A 127 -9.05 -12.90 5.07
CA LEU A 127 -8.42 -11.58 4.89
C LEU A 127 -7.63 -11.46 3.59
N TYR A 128 -6.90 -12.49 3.18
CA TYR A 128 -6.00 -12.42 2.02
C TYR A 128 -6.60 -12.95 0.72
N PHE A 129 -7.65 -13.77 0.77
CA PHE A 129 -8.20 -14.45 -0.41
C PHE A 129 -9.68 -14.14 -0.68
N GLY A 130 -10.25 -13.16 0.03
CA GLY A 130 -11.54 -12.56 -0.37
C GLY A 130 -12.76 -13.46 -0.22
N LYS A 131 -12.71 -14.50 0.63
CA LYS A 131 -13.87 -15.35 0.91
C LYS A 131 -14.46 -15.04 2.28
N ASP A 132 -15.31 -14.02 2.35
CA ASP A 132 -16.37 -14.03 3.35
C ASP A 132 -17.73 -13.65 2.76
N PRO A 133 -18.57 -14.65 2.43
CA PRO A 133 -19.95 -14.40 2.04
C PRO A 133 -20.83 -13.87 3.20
N ASN A 134 -20.33 -13.89 4.44
CA ASN A 134 -21.07 -13.55 5.66
C ASN A 134 -20.56 -12.28 6.35
N LEU A 135 -19.85 -11.39 5.64
CA LEU A 135 -19.45 -10.11 6.24
C LEU A 135 -20.71 -9.28 6.49
N GLU A 136 -21.26 -9.35 7.70
CA GLU A 136 -22.39 -8.52 8.10
C GLU A 136 -21.97 -7.05 8.00
N LEU A 137 -22.51 -6.37 7.01
CA LEU A 137 -22.28 -4.95 6.83
C LEU A 137 -23.01 -4.19 7.93
N HIS A 138 -22.30 -3.33 8.64
CA HIS A 138 -22.93 -2.40 9.57
C HIS A 138 -23.95 -1.53 8.80
N PRO A 139 -25.12 -1.18 9.36
CA PRO A 139 -26.14 -0.37 8.66
C PRO A 139 -25.65 1.01 8.17
N ASN A 140 -24.61 1.55 8.83
CA ASN A 140 -23.97 2.80 8.44
C ASN A 140 -22.91 2.64 7.37
N SER A 141 -22.67 1.42 6.89
CA SER A 141 -21.70 1.16 5.82
C SER A 141 -22.06 1.98 4.57
N ARG A 142 -21.03 2.59 3.97
CA ARG A 142 -21.11 3.35 2.73
C ARG A 142 -20.09 2.80 1.75
N PRO A 143 -20.41 2.80 0.44
CA PRO A 143 -19.44 2.42 -0.58
C PRO A 143 -18.31 3.45 -0.65
N LEU A 144 -17.08 2.99 -0.53
CA LEU A 144 -15.86 3.73 -0.82
C LEU A 144 -15.25 3.17 -2.10
N LYS A 145 -14.99 4.07 -3.06
CA LYS A 145 -14.37 3.73 -4.33
C LYS A 145 -13.08 4.50 -4.53
N PHE A 146 -12.08 3.77 -5.00
CA PHE A 146 -10.80 4.33 -5.39
C PHE A 146 -10.70 4.40 -6.90
N ASP A 147 -9.93 5.37 -7.38
CA ASP A 147 -9.58 5.51 -8.78
C ASP A 147 -8.23 6.25 -8.92
N LYS A 148 -7.87 6.55 -10.16
CA LYS A 148 -6.65 7.26 -10.50
C LYS A 148 -6.52 8.65 -9.86
N THR A 149 -7.62 9.29 -9.47
CA THR A 149 -7.62 10.66 -8.92
C THR A 149 -7.39 10.68 -7.40
N ASN A 150 -7.49 9.54 -6.71
CA ASN A 150 -7.41 9.48 -5.25
C ASN A 150 -6.47 8.38 -4.70
N THR A 151 -5.71 7.70 -5.58
CA THR A 151 -4.84 6.58 -5.20
C THR A 151 -3.37 6.93 -5.41
N ILE A 152 -2.50 6.55 -4.46
CA ILE A 152 -1.04 6.67 -4.57
C ILE A 152 -0.41 5.30 -4.33
N LEU A 153 0.51 4.90 -5.20
CA LEU A 153 1.37 3.74 -5.02
C LEU A 153 2.76 4.19 -4.54
N LEU A 154 3.18 3.68 -3.38
CA LEU A 154 4.56 3.84 -2.88
C LEU A 154 5.34 2.56 -3.18
N GLU A 155 6.40 2.63 -4.00
CA GLU A 155 7.18 1.45 -4.38
C GLU A 155 8.66 1.79 -4.58
N ALA A 156 9.54 0.84 -4.25
CA ALA A 156 10.99 1.02 -4.33
C ALA A 156 11.64 0.44 -5.60
N ARG A 157 10.84 -0.15 -6.48
CA ARG A 157 11.28 -0.75 -7.73
C ARG A 157 10.55 -0.12 -8.90
N HIS A 158 11.34 0.42 -9.82
CA HIS A 158 10.84 0.78 -11.13
C HIS A 158 10.65 -0.51 -11.90
N SER A 159 9.43 -1.07 -11.92
CA SER A 159 9.12 -2.12 -12.89
C SER A 159 8.81 -1.43 -14.21
N SER A 160 9.52 -1.79 -15.28
CA SER A 160 9.16 -1.40 -16.65
C SER A 160 7.75 -1.83 -17.06
N GLY A 161 7.07 -2.63 -16.23
CA GLY A 161 5.66 -3.00 -16.37
C GLY A 161 4.71 -2.41 -15.33
N ASN A 162 5.03 -1.29 -14.65
CA ASN A 162 4.03 -0.60 -13.83
C ASN A 162 2.97 0.01 -14.76
N PRO A 163 1.68 -0.40 -14.67
CA PRO A 163 0.66 0.09 -15.57
C PRO A 163 0.17 1.51 -15.23
N GLN A 164 0.42 2.03 -14.01
CA GLN A 164 -0.02 3.37 -13.59
C GLN A 164 1.14 4.23 -13.08
N PRO A 165 2.02 4.76 -13.96
CA PRO A 165 3.15 5.59 -13.55
C PRO A 165 2.74 6.93 -12.91
N ASP A 166 1.61 7.52 -13.31
CA ASP A 166 1.14 8.81 -12.81
C ASP A 166 0.65 8.75 -11.34
N ASN A 167 0.43 7.55 -10.81
CA ASN A 167 0.06 7.32 -9.41
C ASN A 167 1.24 6.81 -8.56
N LEU A 168 2.44 6.69 -9.14
CA LEU A 168 3.59 6.09 -8.48
C LEU A 168 4.51 7.15 -7.88
N ILE A 169 4.74 7.06 -6.57
CA ILE A 169 5.90 7.69 -5.92
C ILE A 169 6.96 6.63 -5.73
N MET A 170 8.09 6.83 -6.41
CA MET A 170 9.28 6.01 -6.26
C MET A 170 9.99 6.36 -4.96
N VAL A 171 10.17 5.36 -4.10
CA VAL A 171 10.88 5.50 -2.82
C VAL A 171 12.19 4.74 -2.88
N SER A 172 13.31 5.36 -2.54
CA SER A 172 14.64 4.72 -2.65
C SER A 172 14.74 3.42 -1.87
N LYS A 173 15.36 2.40 -2.47
CA LYS A 173 15.63 1.12 -1.81
C LYS A 173 16.78 1.28 -0.82
N ILE A 174 16.58 0.85 0.42
CA ILE A 174 17.68 0.66 1.38
C ILE A 174 18.57 -0.51 0.90
N ARG A 175 19.82 -0.21 0.54
CA ARG A 175 20.79 -1.21 0.03
C ARG A 175 21.64 -1.85 1.12
N SER A 176 21.75 -1.20 2.29
CA SER A 176 22.58 -1.65 3.41
C SER A 176 21.98 -1.20 4.74
N LEU A 177 22.14 -2.00 5.79
CA LEU A 177 21.72 -1.64 7.15
C LEU A 177 22.42 -0.37 7.67
N LYS A 178 23.66 -0.12 7.24
CA LYS A 178 24.41 1.10 7.58
C LYS A 178 23.71 2.38 7.11
N ASN A 179 22.89 2.28 6.06
CA ASN A 179 22.19 3.44 5.49
C ASN A 179 20.88 3.73 6.22
N ILE A 180 20.37 2.81 7.04
CA ILE A 180 19.09 3.00 7.75
C ILE A 180 19.19 4.15 8.76
N GLU A 181 20.33 4.28 9.44
CA GLU A 181 20.48 5.25 10.53
C GLU A 181 20.41 6.70 10.04
N ASN A 182 20.85 7.01 8.82
CA ASN A 182 20.80 8.38 8.29
C ASN A 182 19.67 8.57 7.26
N ASP A 183 18.79 7.58 7.14
CA ASP A 183 17.72 7.62 6.17
C ASP A 183 16.59 8.56 6.61
N THR A 184 16.34 9.61 5.83
CA THR A 184 15.28 10.59 6.07
C THR A 184 14.15 10.51 5.05
N THR A 185 14.20 9.57 4.10
CA THR A 185 13.24 9.48 3.00
C THR A 185 11.80 9.36 3.49
N LEU A 186 11.53 8.57 4.54
CA LEU A 186 10.16 8.47 5.08
C LEU A 186 9.68 9.76 5.76
N LEU A 187 10.59 10.55 6.32
CA LEU A 187 10.25 11.86 6.89
C LEU A 187 9.91 12.85 5.77
N ILE A 188 10.72 12.91 4.72
CA ILE A 188 10.48 13.77 3.55
C ILE A 188 9.18 13.37 2.85
N LEU A 189 8.94 12.06 2.70
CA LEU A 189 7.71 11.53 2.11
C LEU A 189 6.48 11.87 2.96
N LYS A 190 6.60 11.78 4.29
CA LYS A 190 5.55 12.23 5.21
C LYS A 190 5.18 13.69 4.94
N ASP A 191 6.17 14.59 4.92
CA ASP A 191 5.91 16.03 4.77
C ASP A 191 5.33 16.39 3.40
N TYR A 192 5.76 15.68 2.35
CA TYR A 192 5.18 15.78 1.01
C TYR A 192 3.70 15.38 0.98
N LEU A 193 3.36 14.23 1.57
CA LEU A 193 1.99 13.73 1.63
C LEU A 193 1.11 14.56 2.57
N ASP A 194 1.67 15.15 3.62
CA ASP A 194 0.97 16.05 4.55
C ASP A 194 0.52 17.34 3.84
N THR A 195 1.40 17.89 3.00
CA THR A 195 1.06 19.03 2.14
C THR A 195 -0.06 18.68 1.17
N MET A 196 -0.01 17.50 0.56
CA MET A 196 -1.05 17.00 -0.33
C MET A 196 -2.40 16.84 0.39
N ALA A 197 -2.40 16.19 1.56
CA ALA A 197 -3.60 15.97 2.38
C ALA A 197 -4.21 17.30 2.85
N THR A 198 -3.38 18.28 3.20
CA THR A 198 -3.81 19.63 3.56
C THR A 198 -4.52 20.33 2.40
N GLN A 199 -3.98 20.21 1.17
CA GLN A 199 -4.63 20.76 -0.02
C GLN A 199 -5.96 20.07 -0.31
N TYR A 200 -5.99 18.73 -0.26
CA TYR A 200 -7.23 17.96 -0.37
C TYR A 200 -8.29 18.45 0.63
N ARG A 201 -7.91 18.62 1.91
CA ARG A 201 -8.82 19.07 2.97
C ARG A 201 -9.33 20.48 2.71
N SER A 202 -8.46 21.39 2.26
CA SER A 202 -8.86 22.74 1.87
C SER A 202 -9.88 22.74 0.72
N GLU A 203 -9.71 21.89 -0.30
CA GLU A 203 -10.69 21.75 -1.39
C GLU A 203 -12.01 21.13 -0.89
N PHE A 204 -11.93 20.13 -0.01
CA PHE A 204 -13.09 19.52 0.62
C PHE A 204 -13.89 20.54 1.44
N ASP A 205 -13.23 21.35 2.26
CA ASP A 205 -13.89 22.39 3.08
C ASP A 205 -14.54 23.47 2.20
N LYS A 206 -13.94 23.83 1.05
CA LYS A 206 -14.60 24.72 0.06
C LYS A 206 -15.88 24.08 -0.49
N CYS A 207 -15.85 22.78 -0.77
CA CYS A 207 -17.02 22.06 -1.26
C CYS A 207 -18.13 22.02 -0.20
N GLU A 208 -17.83 21.58 1.02
CA GLU A 208 -18.82 21.46 2.09
C GLU A 208 -19.39 22.80 2.57
N VAL A 209 -18.54 23.83 2.72
CA VAL A 209 -18.96 25.10 3.33
C VAL A 209 -19.50 26.08 2.29
N LYS A 210 -18.91 26.10 1.09
CA LYS A 210 -19.20 27.13 0.07
C LYS A 210 -19.98 26.58 -1.12
N GLY A 211 -20.28 25.28 -1.17
CA GLY A 211 -20.99 24.64 -2.27
C GLY A 211 -20.22 24.70 -3.61
N ILE A 212 -18.90 24.83 -3.54
CA ILE A 212 -18.02 24.86 -4.72
C ILE A 212 -17.79 23.41 -5.20
N GLU A 213 -17.65 23.21 -6.50
CA GLU A 213 -17.29 21.90 -7.05
C GLU A 213 -15.95 21.41 -6.49
N PHE A 214 -15.89 20.14 -6.07
CA PHE A 214 -14.67 19.54 -5.56
C PHE A 214 -13.66 19.37 -6.69
N ASN A 215 -12.51 20.05 -6.60
CA ASN A 215 -11.49 20.06 -7.64
C ASN A 215 -10.11 19.68 -7.09
N PHE A 216 -9.93 18.40 -6.80
CA PHE A 216 -8.63 17.84 -6.42
C PHE A 216 -8.40 16.49 -7.09
N SER A 217 -7.17 16.30 -7.58
CA SER A 217 -6.70 15.07 -8.21
C SER A 217 -5.27 14.80 -7.77
N VAL A 218 -5.02 13.61 -7.23
CA VAL A 218 -3.69 13.13 -6.85
C VAL A 218 -2.72 13.18 -8.03
N GLN A 219 -3.16 12.77 -9.23
CA GLN A 219 -2.33 12.79 -10.42
C GLN A 219 -1.90 14.21 -10.78
N ASP A 220 -2.84 15.16 -10.75
CA ASP A 220 -2.55 16.56 -11.08
C ASP A 220 -1.64 17.18 -10.03
N TYR A 221 -1.88 16.89 -8.74
CA TYR A 221 -0.98 17.33 -7.67
C TYR A 221 0.43 16.77 -7.87
N MET A 222 0.59 15.47 -8.09
CA MET A 222 1.88 14.80 -8.22
C MET A 222 2.64 15.27 -9.46
N LYS A 223 1.92 15.54 -10.56
CA LYS A 223 2.49 16.09 -11.80
C LYS A 223 3.02 17.52 -11.59
N ASN A 224 2.29 18.36 -10.89
CA ASN A 224 2.67 19.75 -10.63
C ASN A 224 3.69 19.90 -9.50
N ASN A 225 3.67 18.97 -8.55
CA ASN A 225 4.54 18.93 -7.38
C ASN A 225 5.26 17.57 -7.34
N PRO A 226 6.21 17.27 -8.24
CA PRO A 226 6.86 15.98 -8.26
C PRO A 226 7.61 15.73 -6.96
N PHE A 227 7.43 14.53 -6.39
CA PHE A 227 8.18 14.11 -5.20
C PHE A 227 9.68 14.07 -5.51
N LYS A 228 10.48 14.75 -4.68
CA LYS A 228 11.94 14.75 -4.78
C LYS A 228 12.49 14.33 -3.43
N GLU A 229 13.16 13.19 -3.40
CA GLU A 229 14.04 12.88 -2.28
C GLU A 229 15.16 13.93 -2.28
N SER A 230 15.26 14.75 -1.23
CA SER A 230 16.34 15.73 -1.15
C SER A 230 17.68 14.99 -1.16
N HIS A 231 18.49 15.23 -2.19
CA HIS A 231 19.82 14.65 -2.30
C HIS A 231 20.72 15.16 -1.16
N SER A 232 20.98 14.30 -0.18
CA SER A 232 22.27 14.23 0.52
C SER A 232 22.79 12.81 0.24
N LEU A 233 23.75 12.56 -0.66
CA LEU A 233 25.00 13.27 -0.93
C LEU A 233 25.33 13.34 -2.43
N SER A 234 26.00 14.42 -2.80
CA SER A 234 26.73 14.62 -4.05
C SER A 234 27.84 13.58 -4.25
N SER A 235 27.90 13.04 -5.47
CA SER A 235 29.09 12.68 -6.27
C SER A 235 30.46 12.48 -5.58
N SER A 236 30.86 11.21 -5.49
CA SER A 236 32.16 10.65 -5.94
C SER A 236 32.03 9.14 -5.73
N ASP A 237 31.93 8.30 -6.75
CA ASP A 237 33.09 7.86 -7.50
C ASP A 237 32.80 7.65 -8.99
N THR A 238 33.49 8.46 -9.79
CA THR A 238 33.91 8.13 -11.15
C THR A 238 35.10 7.16 -11.11
N LYS A 239 35.11 6.22 -12.07
CA LYS A 239 36.22 5.31 -12.48
C LYS A 239 36.38 4.05 -11.59
N PHE A 240 36.47 2.82 -12.10
CA PHE A 240 36.75 2.25 -13.44
C PHE A 240 35.77 1.13 -13.77
#